data_AF-A0A7S1YS14-F1
#
_entry.id   AF-A0A7S1YS14-F1
#
_cell.length_a   1.000
_cell.length_b   1.000
_cell.length_c   1.000
_cell.angle_alpha   90.00
_cell.angle_beta   90.00
_cell.angle_gamma   90.00
#
_symmetry.space_group_name_H-M   'P 1'
#
loop_
_entity.id
_entity.type
_entity.pdbx_description
1 polymer ?
#
loop_
_entity_poly.entity_id
_entity_poly.type
_entity_poly.pdbx_seq_one_letter_code
_entity_poly.pdbx_strand_id
1 'polypeptide(L)'
;MIKPDRSHYVGEEDARKKAEKRRRMGPSTAFGRRSLETKSTAELFFNCIEKAGGWARVPWDKAFTLLAQLRLAKSFHSNKSRVAAVERRLRALICVLHAHPSQDVISGYFQAQPELCAELVDLVRPTVSSASVSSAASLLSRKDFAIGDNGQDNDGRHAVIAAVADSSVVPYSARTLAIESLTALVARKDGANGGLTNVARQANVLGELGVGKGQYLGLLPTLIRYSLASLNSFLSQGKGDHGRGGTGKDQKITMADDVMAIADDDDDMLGLGVGLAFLQATKPPALPRKEQEERALEFIDAVLTLTSAVVSVPSGTAALTDCGLIPALV
;
A
#
# COMPACT_ATOMS: atom_id res chain seq x y z
N MET A 1 -19.14 -28.28 -74.53
CA MET A 1 -18.33 -27.13 -74.97
C MET A 1 -18.26 -26.15 -73.81
N ILE A 2 -17.26 -26.29 -72.94
CA ILE A 2 -17.03 -25.43 -71.76
C ILE A 2 -15.50 -25.26 -71.65
N LYS A 3 -15.02 -24.03 -71.74
CA LYS A 3 -13.60 -23.66 -71.58
C LYS A 3 -13.27 -23.53 -70.09
N PRO A 4 -12.09 -23.97 -69.61
CA PRO A 4 -11.64 -23.65 -68.27
C PRO A 4 -10.93 -22.28 -68.27
N ASP A 5 -11.27 -21.52 -67.24
CA ASP A 5 -10.80 -20.16 -66.98
C ASP A 5 -9.40 -20.19 -66.37
N ARG A 6 -8.48 -19.39 -66.93
CA ARG A 6 -7.11 -19.19 -66.43
C ARG A 6 -7.09 -17.88 -65.64
N SER A 7 -7.25 -17.94 -64.33
CA SER A 7 -6.73 -16.90 -63.46
C SER A 7 -6.44 -17.45 -62.08
N HIS A 8 -5.17 -17.37 -61.66
CA HIS A 8 -4.66 -17.24 -60.29
C HIS A 8 -3.21 -17.74 -60.22
N TYR A 9 -2.27 -16.88 -60.62
CA TYR A 9 -0.84 -17.03 -60.32
C TYR A 9 -0.20 -15.63 -60.24
N VAL A 10 -0.58 -14.84 -59.22
CA VAL A 10 0.07 -13.55 -58.92
C VAL A 10 0.19 -13.34 -57.40
N GLY A 11 0.53 -14.40 -56.64
CA GLY A 11 0.53 -14.37 -55.16
C GLY A 11 1.89 -14.58 -54.47
N GLU A 12 2.89 -15.16 -55.14
CA GLU A 12 4.09 -15.64 -54.44
C GLU A 12 5.30 -14.69 -54.46
N GLU A 13 5.44 -13.80 -55.45
CA GLU A 13 6.61 -12.90 -55.52
C GLU A 13 6.60 -11.79 -54.46
N ASP A 14 5.42 -11.29 -54.08
CA ASP A 14 5.29 -10.22 -53.08
C ASP A 14 5.51 -10.71 -51.64
N ALA A 15 5.24 -11.99 -51.37
CA ALA A 15 5.53 -12.61 -50.09
C ALA A 15 7.05 -12.73 -49.86
N ARG A 16 7.83 -13.01 -50.92
CA ARG A 16 9.28 -13.17 -50.85
C ARG A 16 10.01 -11.85 -50.61
N LYS A 17 9.56 -10.76 -51.26
CA LYS A 17 10.13 -9.41 -51.05
C LYS A 17 9.88 -8.86 -49.64
N LYS A 18 8.77 -9.24 -48.98
CA LYS A 18 8.51 -8.88 -47.57
C LYS A 18 9.39 -9.66 -46.57
N ALA A 19 9.79 -10.89 -46.89
CA ALA A 19 10.69 -11.67 -46.04
C ALA A 19 12.14 -11.17 -46.09
N GLU A 20 12.61 -10.69 -47.25
CA GLU A 20 13.97 -10.15 -47.44
C GLU A 20 14.20 -8.86 -46.62
N LYS A 21 13.19 -7.99 -46.52
CA LYS A 21 13.31 -6.68 -45.86
C LYS A 21 13.41 -6.77 -44.32
N ARG A 22 13.11 -7.93 -43.73
CA ARG A 22 13.26 -8.18 -42.27
C ARG A 22 14.66 -8.62 -41.85
N ARG A 23 15.58 -8.90 -42.77
CA ARG A 23 16.93 -9.43 -42.45
C ARG A 23 18.06 -8.39 -42.42
N ARG A 24 17.76 -7.10 -42.58
CA ARG A 24 18.75 -6.01 -42.47
C ARG A 24 18.50 -5.12 -41.25
N MET A 25 18.47 -5.71 -40.06
CA MET A 25 18.80 -4.97 -38.83
C MET A 25 20.32 -5.06 -38.69
N GLY A 26 21.02 -4.01 -39.10
CA GLY A 26 22.47 -3.91 -38.95
C GLY A 26 22.89 -3.98 -37.48
N PRO A 27 24.15 -4.34 -37.19
CA PRO A 27 24.66 -4.38 -35.83
C PRO A 27 24.62 -2.97 -35.26
N SER A 28 23.71 -2.73 -34.32
CA SER A 28 23.70 -1.52 -33.53
C SER A 28 25.01 -1.46 -32.74
N THR A 29 25.89 -0.55 -33.13
CA THR A 29 27.06 -0.12 -32.35
C THR A 29 26.57 0.66 -31.13
N ALA A 30 25.92 -0.05 -30.22
CA ALA A 30 25.49 0.49 -28.94
C ALA A 30 26.70 0.53 -28.00
N PHE A 31 27.14 1.75 -27.73
CA PHE A 31 27.97 2.16 -26.59
C PHE A 31 27.94 1.17 -25.40
N GLY A 32 29.05 0.48 -25.18
CA GLY A 32 29.77 0.43 -23.90
C GLY A 32 29.02 0.15 -22.60
N ARG A 33 27.80 -0.39 -22.60
CA ARG A 33 27.25 -1.01 -21.40
C ARG A 33 28.05 -2.29 -21.18
N ARG A 34 29.01 -2.26 -20.23
CA ARG A 34 29.53 -3.49 -19.62
C ARG A 34 28.31 -4.32 -19.26
N SER A 35 28.06 -5.37 -20.04
CA SER A 35 27.10 -6.39 -19.71
C SER A 35 27.52 -6.87 -18.34
N LEU A 36 26.79 -6.46 -17.30
CA LEU A 36 26.94 -7.06 -15.98
C LEU A 36 26.57 -8.52 -16.21
N GLU A 37 27.58 -9.38 -16.38
CA GLU A 37 27.38 -10.82 -16.49
C GLU A 37 26.54 -11.24 -15.28
N THR A 38 25.29 -11.57 -15.56
CA THR A 38 24.33 -11.92 -14.53
C THR A 38 24.68 -13.31 -14.03
N LYS A 39 25.62 -13.38 -13.08
CA LYS A 39 26.05 -14.63 -12.45
C LYS A 39 24.86 -15.52 -12.13
N SER A 40 24.97 -16.79 -12.46
CA SER A 40 23.91 -17.77 -12.20
C SER A 40 23.63 -17.83 -10.69
N THR A 41 22.40 -18.17 -10.31
CA THR A 41 22.07 -18.37 -8.88
C THR A 41 22.94 -19.46 -8.26
N ALA A 42 23.27 -20.50 -9.04
CA ALA A 42 24.17 -21.56 -8.61
C ALA A 42 25.59 -21.03 -8.34
N GLU A 43 26.12 -20.18 -9.23
CA GLU A 43 27.43 -19.54 -9.03
C GLU A 43 27.45 -18.64 -7.79
N LEU A 44 26.40 -17.86 -7.56
CA LEU A 44 26.28 -17.03 -6.34
C LEU A 44 26.23 -17.91 -5.09
N PHE A 45 25.50 -19.03 -5.13
CA PHE A 45 25.41 -19.98 -4.02
C PHE A 45 26.76 -20.59 -3.66
N PHE A 46 27.50 -21.13 -4.64
CA PHE A 46 28.83 -21.69 -4.39
C PHE A 46 29.83 -20.62 -3.94
N ASN A 47 29.82 -19.43 -4.54
CA ASN A 47 30.64 -18.31 -4.09
C ASN A 47 30.33 -17.90 -2.63
N CYS A 48 29.07 -17.91 -2.22
CA CYS A 48 28.67 -17.61 -0.84
C CYS A 48 29.19 -18.67 0.14
N ILE A 49 29.13 -19.95 -0.22
CA ILE A 49 29.65 -21.04 0.61
C ILE A 49 31.17 -20.96 0.71
N GLU A 50 31.86 -20.73 -0.40
CA GLU A 50 33.31 -20.58 -0.42
C GLU A 50 33.76 -19.41 0.48
N LYS A 51 33.12 -18.24 0.34
CA LYS A 51 33.38 -17.08 1.21
C LYS A 51 33.05 -17.31 2.68
N ALA A 52 32.07 -18.17 2.98
CA ALA A 52 31.73 -18.52 4.35
C ALA A 52 32.73 -19.49 4.99
N GLY A 53 33.75 -19.97 4.26
CA GLY A 53 34.73 -20.96 4.72
C GLY A 53 34.37 -22.40 4.36
N GLY A 54 33.56 -22.59 3.31
CA GLY A 54 33.17 -23.89 2.78
C GLY A 54 32.05 -24.58 3.57
N TRP A 55 31.79 -25.84 3.20
CA TRP A 55 30.74 -26.68 3.81
C TRP A 55 30.98 -27.02 5.28
N ALA A 56 32.18 -26.77 5.81
CA ALA A 56 32.47 -26.94 7.23
C ALA A 56 31.74 -25.90 8.12
N ARG A 57 31.39 -24.74 7.56
CA ARG A 57 30.72 -23.64 8.28
C ARG A 57 29.25 -23.45 7.92
N VAL A 58 28.81 -23.95 6.77
CA VAL A 58 27.40 -23.90 6.34
C VAL A 58 26.82 -25.30 6.39
N PRO A 59 26.04 -25.63 7.44
CA PRO A 59 25.38 -26.92 7.56
C PRO A 59 24.46 -27.23 6.37
N TRP A 60 24.40 -28.50 5.95
CA TRP A 60 23.62 -28.94 4.79
C TRP A 60 22.11 -28.66 4.94
N ASP A 61 21.58 -28.71 6.16
CA ASP A 61 20.21 -28.34 6.52
C ASP A 61 19.90 -26.86 6.21
N LYS A 62 20.90 -25.98 6.20
CA LYS A 62 20.74 -24.55 5.85
C LYS A 62 20.98 -24.25 4.37
N ALA A 63 21.48 -25.22 3.61
CA ALA A 63 21.81 -25.04 2.20
C ALA A 63 20.59 -24.65 1.35
N PHE A 64 19.45 -25.31 1.58
CA PHE A 64 18.21 -24.99 0.87
C PHE A 64 17.71 -23.58 1.21
N THR A 65 17.72 -23.21 2.50
CA THR A 65 17.33 -21.87 2.95
C THR A 65 18.21 -20.79 2.34
N LEU A 66 19.53 -20.99 2.30
CA LEU A 66 20.47 -20.07 1.66
C LEU A 66 20.19 -19.94 0.15
N LEU A 67 19.97 -21.06 -0.55
CA LEU A 67 19.65 -21.05 -1.97
C LEU A 67 18.31 -20.34 -2.24
N ALA A 68 17.30 -20.59 -1.41
CA ALA A 68 16.00 -19.93 -1.48
C ALA A 68 16.14 -18.42 -1.27
N GLN A 69 16.89 -17.99 -0.24
CA GLN A 69 17.15 -16.57 0.01
C GLN A 69 17.94 -15.91 -1.11
N LEU A 70 18.94 -16.58 -1.70
CA LEU A 70 19.67 -16.08 -2.86
C LEU A 70 18.76 -15.94 -4.09
N ARG A 71 17.87 -16.90 -4.33
CA ARG A 71 16.85 -16.80 -5.39
C ARG A 71 15.93 -15.61 -5.15
N LEU A 72 15.42 -15.46 -3.93
CA LEU A 72 14.53 -14.35 -3.56
C LEU A 72 15.25 -13.00 -3.69
N ALA A 73 16.47 -12.87 -3.19
CA ALA A 73 17.27 -11.66 -3.28
C ALA A 73 17.56 -11.27 -4.75
N LYS A 74 17.85 -12.26 -5.60
CA LYS A 74 18.07 -12.05 -7.04
C LYS A 74 16.78 -11.69 -7.77
N SER A 75 15.67 -12.36 -7.44
CA SER A 75 14.35 -12.07 -8.02
C SER A 75 13.80 -10.70 -7.61
N PHE A 76 14.23 -10.18 -6.47
CA PHE A 76 13.75 -8.91 -5.93
C PHE A 76 14.88 -7.95 -5.53
N HIS A 77 15.77 -7.68 -6.48
CA HIS A 77 16.98 -6.87 -6.28
C HIS A 77 16.74 -5.37 -6.01
N SER A 78 15.51 -4.88 -6.19
CA SER A 78 15.13 -3.48 -5.90
C SER A 78 13.91 -3.39 -5.00
N ASN A 79 13.79 -2.30 -4.22
CA ASN A 79 12.57 -2.03 -3.45
C ASN A 79 11.32 -2.06 -4.36
N LYS A 80 11.37 -1.40 -5.52
CA LYS A 80 10.30 -1.43 -6.53
C LYS A 80 9.91 -2.85 -6.96
N SER A 81 10.89 -3.73 -7.20
CA SER A 81 10.60 -5.13 -7.57
C SER A 81 9.99 -5.96 -6.44
N ARG A 82 10.40 -5.70 -5.17
CA ARG A 82 9.82 -6.33 -3.99
C ARG A 82 8.36 -5.91 -3.82
N VAL A 83 8.09 -4.60 -3.87
CA VAL A 83 6.74 -4.03 -3.80
C VAL A 83 5.85 -4.61 -4.89
N ALA A 84 6.31 -4.58 -6.16
CA ALA A 84 5.54 -5.12 -7.27
C ALA A 84 5.25 -6.63 -7.13
N ALA A 85 6.11 -7.38 -6.45
CA ALA A 85 5.89 -8.79 -6.18
C ALA A 85 4.83 -9.01 -5.10
N VAL A 86 4.88 -8.22 -4.02
CA VAL A 86 3.84 -8.22 -2.98
C VAL A 86 2.49 -7.88 -3.61
N GLU A 87 2.41 -6.81 -4.39
CA GLU A 87 1.15 -6.44 -5.05
C GLU A 87 0.62 -7.52 -6.00
N ARG A 88 1.50 -8.18 -6.77
CA ARG A 88 1.09 -9.31 -7.64
C ARG A 88 0.54 -10.48 -6.83
N ARG A 89 1.13 -10.78 -5.67
CA ARG A 89 0.63 -11.82 -4.76
C ARG A 89 -0.71 -11.44 -4.15
N LEU A 90 -0.88 -10.19 -3.72
CA LEU A 90 -2.17 -9.71 -3.19
C LEU A 90 -3.27 -9.77 -4.27
N ARG A 91 -3.00 -9.31 -5.49
CA ARG A 91 -3.95 -9.43 -6.61
C ARG A 91 -4.29 -10.89 -6.93
N ALA A 92 -3.29 -11.78 -6.92
CA ALA A 92 -3.52 -13.21 -7.10
C ALA A 92 -4.37 -13.79 -5.97
N LEU A 93 -4.12 -13.39 -4.72
CA LEU A 93 -4.91 -13.79 -3.57
C LEU A 93 -6.37 -13.35 -3.70
N ILE A 94 -6.63 -12.08 -4.03
CA ILE A 94 -7.97 -11.55 -4.30
C ILE A 94 -8.66 -12.37 -5.40
N CYS A 95 -7.95 -12.64 -6.49
CA CYS A 95 -8.49 -13.44 -7.59
C CYS A 95 -8.88 -14.86 -7.13
N VAL A 96 -8.03 -15.53 -6.35
CA VAL A 96 -8.33 -16.85 -5.77
C VAL A 96 -9.51 -16.77 -4.80
N LEU A 97 -9.58 -15.71 -3.99
CA LEU A 97 -10.67 -15.45 -3.05
C LEU A 97 -12.02 -15.18 -3.74
N HIS A 98 -12.05 -14.79 -5.01
CA HIS A 98 -13.29 -14.63 -5.76
C HIS A 98 -13.59 -15.81 -6.70
N ALA A 99 -12.57 -16.38 -7.33
CA ALA A 99 -12.75 -17.36 -8.40
C ALA A 99 -12.82 -18.81 -7.92
N HIS A 100 -12.23 -19.13 -6.77
CA HIS A 100 -12.10 -20.52 -6.35
C HIS A 100 -13.45 -21.07 -5.86
N PRO A 101 -13.95 -22.20 -6.40
CA PRO A 101 -15.31 -22.68 -6.12
C PRO A 101 -15.43 -23.36 -4.75
N SER A 102 -14.37 -24.02 -4.27
CA SER A 102 -14.38 -24.74 -2.99
C SER A 102 -13.98 -23.81 -1.85
N GLN A 103 -14.85 -23.74 -0.85
CA GLN A 103 -14.66 -22.96 0.37
C GLN A 103 -13.72 -23.67 1.34
N ASP A 104 -13.86 -24.99 1.47
CA ASP A 104 -13.09 -25.80 2.41
C ASP A 104 -11.58 -25.75 2.10
N VAL A 105 -11.22 -25.70 0.83
CA VAL A 105 -9.82 -25.56 0.40
C VAL A 105 -9.23 -24.23 0.88
N ILE A 106 -10.00 -23.14 0.80
CA ILE A 106 -9.53 -21.82 1.20
C ILE A 106 -9.53 -21.67 2.72
N SER A 107 -10.58 -22.14 3.38
CA SER A 107 -10.60 -22.21 4.84
C SER A 107 -9.42 -23.04 5.34
N GLY A 108 -9.14 -24.20 4.74
CA GLY A 108 -7.98 -25.02 5.06
C GLY A 108 -6.65 -24.31 4.79
N TYR A 109 -6.54 -23.55 3.71
CA TYR A 109 -5.36 -22.73 3.41
C TYR A 109 -5.09 -21.68 4.50
N PHE A 110 -6.11 -20.91 4.90
CA PHE A 110 -5.97 -19.89 5.94
C PHE A 110 -5.82 -20.48 7.36
N GLN A 111 -6.35 -21.68 7.60
CA GLN A 111 -6.07 -22.42 8.84
C GLN A 111 -4.63 -22.92 8.89
N ALA A 112 -4.06 -23.32 7.75
CA ALA A 112 -2.67 -23.75 7.64
C ALA A 112 -1.68 -22.57 7.67
N GLN A 113 -2.15 -21.35 7.45
CA GLN A 113 -1.32 -20.13 7.42
C GLN A 113 -1.99 -19.00 8.23
N PRO A 114 -2.12 -19.14 9.56
CA PRO A 114 -2.72 -18.10 10.39
C PRO A 114 -1.95 -16.78 10.32
N GLU A 115 -0.63 -16.82 10.08
CA GLU A 115 0.24 -15.65 10.00
C GLU A 115 -0.12 -14.75 8.82
N LEU A 116 -0.71 -15.30 7.74
CA LEU A 116 -1.06 -14.52 6.56
C LEU A 116 -2.09 -13.43 6.90
N CYS A 117 -3.03 -13.69 7.81
CA CYS A 117 -4.02 -12.68 8.22
C CYS A 117 -3.34 -11.53 8.98
N ALA A 118 -2.42 -11.87 9.90
CA ALA A 118 -1.62 -10.89 10.63
C ALA A 118 -0.74 -10.07 9.68
N GLU A 119 -0.10 -10.69 8.69
CA GLU A 119 0.70 -10.00 7.68
C GLU A 119 -0.13 -9.03 6.83
N LEU A 120 -1.35 -9.40 6.44
CA LEU A 120 -2.27 -8.51 5.72
C LEU A 120 -2.65 -7.29 6.56
N VAL A 121 -2.92 -7.52 7.85
CA VAL A 121 -3.23 -6.46 8.83
C VAL A 121 -2.02 -5.55 9.07
N ASP A 122 -0.81 -6.12 9.14
CA ASP A 122 0.44 -5.39 9.30
C ASP A 122 0.76 -4.50 8.10
N LEU A 123 0.35 -4.88 6.88
CA LEU A 123 0.46 -3.99 5.72
C LEU A 123 -0.42 -2.75 5.86
N VAL A 124 -1.56 -2.85 6.55
CA VAL A 124 -2.49 -1.73 6.75
C VAL A 124 -2.10 -0.89 7.97
N ARG A 125 -1.58 -1.50 9.05
CA ARG A 125 -1.28 -0.85 10.34
C ARG A 125 -0.47 0.46 10.29
N PRO A 126 0.50 0.67 9.38
CA PRO A 126 1.22 1.94 9.26
C PRO A 126 0.34 3.16 8.97
N THR A 127 -0.90 2.96 8.48
CA THR A 127 -1.90 4.03 8.30
C THR A 127 -2.39 4.63 9.61
N VAL A 128 -2.39 3.84 10.68
CA VAL A 128 -2.95 4.21 12.00
C VAL A 128 -1.92 4.11 13.12
N SER A 129 -0.63 4.00 12.81
CA SER A 129 0.41 3.98 13.84
C SER A 129 0.34 5.25 14.69
N SER A 130 0.48 5.07 16.00
CA SER A 130 0.19 6.04 17.05
C SER A 130 0.84 7.41 16.83
N ALA A 131 2.00 7.49 16.20
CA ALA A 131 2.62 8.78 15.86
C ALA A 131 1.76 9.65 14.93
N SER A 132 1.09 9.05 13.93
CA SER A 132 0.22 9.73 12.96
C SER A 132 -1.16 10.04 13.55
N VAL A 133 -1.66 9.17 14.42
CA VAL A 133 -3.00 9.31 15.04
C VAL A 133 -2.95 10.25 16.26
N SER A 134 -1.89 10.20 17.07
CA SER A 134 -1.71 11.12 18.20
C SER A 134 -1.52 12.57 17.74
N SER A 135 -0.86 12.80 16.60
CA SER A 135 -0.76 14.14 16.00
C SER A 135 -2.11 14.60 15.44
N ALA A 136 -2.89 13.74 14.78
CA ALA A 136 -4.24 14.06 14.33
C ALA A 136 -5.22 14.33 15.50
N ALA A 137 -5.16 13.53 16.57
CA ALA A 137 -6.05 13.62 17.73
C ALA A 137 -5.72 14.81 18.65
N SER A 138 -4.44 15.14 18.82
CA SER A 138 -4.03 16.33 19.59
C SER A 138 -4.37 17.64 18.90
N LEU A 139 -4.42 17.66 17.56
CA LEU A 139 -4.93 18.79 16.78
C LEU A 139 -6.45 18.97 16.94
N LEU A 140 -7.22 17.88 17.04
CA LEU A 140 -8.67 17.95 17.27
C LEU A 140 -9.04 18.31 18.71
N SER A 141 -8.25 17.89 19.70
CA SER A 141 -8.50 18.14 21.12
C SER A 141 -8.13 19.55 21.59
N ARG A 142 -7.35 20.33 20.82
CA ARG A 142 -6.96 21.71 21.18
C ARG A 142 -8.04 22.77 20.92
N LYS A 143 -9.20 22.36 20.40
CA LYS A 143 -10.25 23.27 19.92
C LYS A 143 -11.02 23.99 21.04
N ASP A 144 -10.86 23.60 22.31
CA ASP A 144 -11.65 24.17 23.41
C ASP A 144 -10.92 25.25 24.24
N PHE A 145 -9.70 25.68 23.90
CA PHE A 145 -8.95 26.65 24.73
C PHE A 145 -8.32 27.87 24.04
N ALA A 146 -8.47 28.07 22.73
CA ALA A 146 -7.85 29.22 22.05
C ALA A 146 -8.87 30.05 21.25
N ILE A 147 -9.35 31.12 21.88
CA ILE A 147 -9.99 32.26 21.21
C ILE A 147 -8.87 33.07 20.56
N GLY A 148 -8.70 32.91 19.24
CA GLY A 148 -7.98 33.88 18.41
C GLY A 148 -6.62 33.42 17.87
N ASP A 149 -6.61 32.63 16.80
CA ASP A 149 -5.67 32.79 15.69
C ASP A 149 -6.18 32.01 14.46
N ASN A 150 -6.51 32.69 13.37
CA ASN A 150 -7.26 32.12 12.23
C ASN A 150 -6.38 31.46 11.14
N GLY A 151 -5.06 31.31 11.38
CA GLY A 151 -4.11 30.82 10.38
C GLY A 151 -3.69 29.35 10.47
N GLN A 152 -3.69 28.74 11.66
CA GLN A 152 -3.08 27.41 11.89
C GLN A 152 -3.99 26.20 11.59
N ASP A 153 -5.27 26.43 11.33
CA ASP A 153 -6.29 25.38 11.24
C ASP A 153 -6.19 24.53 9.95
N ASN A 154 -5.57 25.07 8.90
CA ASN A 154 -5.44 24.37 7.62
C ASN A 154 -4.28 23.37 7.61
N ASP A 155 -3.16 23.66 8.27
CA ASP A 155 -1.97 22.81 8.26
C ASP A 155 -2.21 21.46 8.94
N GLY A 156 -2.96 21.46 10.05
CA GLY A 156 -3.31 20.23 10.75
C GLY A 156 -4.20 19.30 9.91
N ARG A 157 -5.10 19.87 9.11
CA ARG A 157 -6.01 19.12 8.21
C ARG A 157 -5.26 18.50 7.04
N HIS A 158 -4.30 19.24 6.50
CA HIS A 158 -3.43 18.75 5.43
C HIS A 158 -2.53 17.60 5.88
N ALA A 159 -2.04 17.63 7.12
CA ALA A 159 -1.24 16.56 7.69
C ALA A 159 -2.02 15.22 7.76
N VAL A 160 -3.31 15.27 8.10
CA VAL A 160 -4.16 14.06 8.17
C VAL A 160 -4.37 13.44 6.78
N ILE A 161 -4.72 14.25 5.78
CA ILE A 161 -4.94 13.77 4.41
C ILE A 161 -3.64 13.19 3.82
N ALA A 162 -2.52 13.87 4.03
CA ALA A 162 -1.21 13.41 3.57
C ALA A 162 -0.80 12.08 4.21
N ALA A 163 -1.10 11.86 5.50
CA ALA A 163 -0.80 10.61 6.20
C ALA A 163 -1.65 9.41 5.72
N VAL A 164 -2.90 9.66 5.29
CA VAL A 164 -3.71 8.63 4.62
C VAL A 164 -3.09 8.32 3.25
N ALA A 165 -2.86 9.35 2.44
CA ALA A 165 -2.44 9.23 1.05
C ALA A 165 -1.04 8.65 0.88
N ASP A 166 -0.14 8.96 1.81
CA ASP A 166 1.28 8.61 1.71
C ASP A 166 1.81 7.99 3.01
N SER A 167 2.49 6.85 2.89
CA SER A 167 3.16 6.18 4.00
C SER A 167 4.57 5.82 3.55
N SER A 168 5.55 6.24 4.34
CA SER A 168 6.96 5.95 4.10
C SER A 168 7.32 4.48 4.30
N VAL A 169 6.46 3.71 4.99
CA VAL A 169 6.73 2.32 5.37
C VAL A 169 6.12 1.34 4.37
N VAL A 170 4.85 1.53 4.01
CA VAL A 170 4.13 0.62 3.10
C VAL A 170 3.50 1.43 1.96
N PRO A 171 3.82 1.11 0.70
CA PRO A 171 3.25 1.80 -0.46
C PRO A 171 1.71 1.76 -0.47
N TYR A 172 1.11 2.87 -0.88
CA TYR A 172 -0.34 3.04 -0.99
C TYR A 172 -1.05 1.85 -1.66
N SER A 173 -0.58 1.44 -2.84
CA SER A 173 -1.15 0.32 -3.61
C SER A 173 -1.18 -1.00 -2.84
N ALA A 174 -0.13 -1.30 -2.07
CA ALA A 174 -0.09 -2.51 -1.25
C ALA A 174 -1.08 -2.45 -0.09
N ARG A 175 -1.28 -1.26 0.51
CA ARG A 175 -2.26 -1.05 1.58
C ARG A 175 -3.70 -1.27 1.07
N THR A 176 -4.05 -0.65 -0.05
CA THR A 176 -5.39 -0.79 -0.65
C THR A 176 -5.66 -2.24 -1.05
N LEU A 177 -4.71 -2.92 -1.70
CA LEU A 177 -4.84 -4.34 -2.04
C LEU A 177 -4.94 -5.25 -0.80
N ALA A 178 -4.28 -4.90 0.30
CA ALA A 178 -4.42 -5.65 1.56
C ALA A 178 -5.84 -5.50 2.13
N ILE A 179 -6.41 -4.28 2.12
CA ILE A 179 -7.80 -4.03 2.53
C ILE A 179 -8.78 -4.78 1.63
N GLU A 180 -8.58 -4.76 0.31
CA GLU A 180 -9.39 -5.54 -0.64
C GLU A 180 -9.29 -7.05 -0.37
N SER A 181 -8.09 -7.56 -0.07
CA SER A 181 -7.88 -8.98 0.28
C SER A 181 -8.63 -9.36 1.56
N LEU A 182 -8.54 -8.51 2.61
CA LEU A 182 -9.27 -8.68 3.86
C LEU A 182 -10.79 -8.60 3.64
N THR A 183 -11.24 -7.67 2.79
CA THR A 183 -12.65 -7.52 2.42
C THR A 183 -13.16 -8.76 1.72
N ALA A 184 -12.44 -9.26 0.72
CA ALA A 184 -12.78 -10.47 -0.02
C ALA A 184 -12.83 -11.70 0.91
N LEU A 185 -11.94 -11.76 1.91
CA LEU A 185 -11.90 -12.84 2.88
C LEU A 185 -13.10 -12.82 3.85
N VAL A 186 -13.54 -11.63 4.28
CA VAL A 186 -14.69 -11.45 5.19
C VAL A 186 -16.02 -11.56 4.44
N ALA A 187 -16.14 -10.92 3.29
CA ALA A 187 -17.37 -10.84 2.49
C ALA A 187 -17.77 -12.18 1.85
N ARG A 188 -16.88 -13.18 1.91
CA ARG A 188 -17.09 -14.49 1.32
C ARG A 188 -18.22 -15.21 2.05
N LYS A 189 -19.40 -15.23 1.42
CA LYS A 189 -20.58 -15.95 1.91
C LYS A 189 -20.42 -17.44 1.60
N ASP A 190 -20.43 -18.24 2.65
CA ASP A 190 -20.48 -19.70 2.51
C ASP A 190 -21.92 -20.13 2.23
N GLY A 191 -22.09 -21.07 1.30
CA GLY A 191 -23.39 -21.72 1.09
C GLY A 191 -23.87 -22.41 2.36
N ALA A 192 -25.14 -22.82 2.39
CA ALA A 192 -25.88 -23.29 3.57
C ALA A 192 -25.20 -24.41 4.42
N ASN A 193 -24.13 -25.04 3.94
CA ASN A 193 -23.45 -26.16 4.60
C ASN A 193 -22.06 -25.83 5.21
N GLY A 194 -21.56 -24.59 5.10
CA GLY A 194 -20.18 -24.22 5.49
C GLY A 194 -19.96 -23.70 6.93
N GLY A 195 -20.88 -23.97 7.87
CA GLY A 195 -21.00 -23.20 9.12
C GLY A 195 -19.77 -23.14 10.03
N LEU A 196 -19.07 -24.25 10.28
CA LEU A 196 -18.00 -24.31 11.30
C LEU A 196 -16.64 -23.76 10.83
N THR A 197 -16.24 -24.09 9.60
CA THR A 197 -14.95 -23.64 9.03
C THR A 197 -14.96 -22.14 8.74
N ASN A 198 -16.13 -21.59 8.41
CA ASN A 198 -16.33 -20.15 8.23
C ASN A 198 -16.09 -19.36 9.52
N VAL A 199 -16.69 -19.81 10.62
CA VAL A 199 -16.61 -19.13 11.91
C VAL A 199 -15.17 -19.03 12.40
N ALA A 200 -14.36 -20.08 12.25
CA ALA A 200 -12.95 -20.05 12.61
C ALA A 200 -12.14 -19.06 11.76
N ARG A 201 -12.36 -19.06 10.44
CA ARG A 201 -11.71 -18.11 9.52
C ARG A 201 -12.08 -16.67 9.85
N GLN A 202 -13.37 -16.40 10.02
CA GLN A 202 -13.87 -15.07 10.38
C GLN A 202 -13.36 -14.65 11.76
N ALA A 203 -13.31 -15.54 12.75
CA ALA A 203 -12.78 -15.24 14.07
C ALA A 203 -11.30 -14.83 14.03
N ASN A 204 -10.48 -15.50 13.21
CA ASN A 204 -9.07 -15.12 13.04
C ASN A 204 -8.94 -13.74 12.43
N VAL A 205 -9.66 -13.47 11.33
CA VAL A 205 -9.58 -12.16 10.64
C VAL A 205 -10.13 -11.04 11.52
N LEU A 206 -11.27 -11.26 12.18
CA LEU A 206 -11.86 -10.28 13.09
C LEU A 206 -10.96 -10.03 14.31
N GLY A 207 -10.31 -11.07 14.84
CA GLY A 207 -9.32 -10.96 15.91
C GLY A 207 -8.14 -10.09 15.50
N GLU A 208 -7.55 -10.34 14.33
CA GLU A 208 -6.42 -9.55 13.81
C GLU A 208 -6.81 -8.11 13.46
N LEU A 209 -8.04 -7.89 12.98
CA LEU A 209 -8.60 -6.55 12.77
C LEU A 209 -8.86 -5.81 14.09
N GLY A 210 -8.72 -6.47 15.23
CA GLY A 210 -8.99 -5.92 16.55
C GLY A 210 -10.48 -5.69 16.80
N VAL A 211 -11.34 -6.48 16.17
CA VAL A 211 -12.80 -6.46 16.35
C VAL A 211 -13.19 -7.52 17.38
N GLY A 212 -12.39 -7.68 18.44
CA GLY A 212 -12.69 -8.56 19.56
C GLY A 212 -13.52 -7.83 20.62
N LYS A 213 -14.16 -8.60 21.53
CA LYS A 213 -14.89 -8.03 22.67
C LYS A 213 -13.99 -7.06 23.46
N GLY A 214 -14.41 -5.80 23.54
CA GLY A 214 -13.73 -4.76 24.33
C GLY A 214 -12.46 -4.16 23.70
N GLN A 215 -12.13 -4.48 22.45
CA GLN A 215 -10.95 -3.93 21.77
C GLN A 215 -11.26 -2.62 21.04
N TYR A 216 -11.58 -1.57 21.80
CA TYR A 216 -11.88 -0.24 21.25
C TYR A 216 -10.73 0.35 20.43
N LEU A 217 -9.47 -0.02 20.74
CA LEU A 217 -8.26 0.41 20.03
C LEU A 217 -7.79 -0.58 18.95
N GLY A 218 -8.67 -1.48 18.51
CA GLY A 218 -8.40 -2.38 17.39
C GLY A 218 -8.09 -1.62 16.10
N LEU A 219 -7.43 -2.30 15.16
CA LEU A 219 -7.05 -1.72 13.88
C LEU A 219 -8.27 -1.17 13.13
N LEU A 220 -9.32 -1.97 12.94
CA LEU A 220 -10.52 -1.57 12.21
C LEU A 220 -11.29 -0.43 12.90
N PRO A 221 -11.60 -0.48 14.22
CA PRO A 221 -12.15 0.66 14.94
C PRO A 221 -11.34 1.96 14.81
N THR A 222 -10.01 1.85 14.77
CA THR A 222 -9.12 3.00 14.61
C THR A 222 -9.16 3.53 13.18
N LEU A 223 -9.12 2.64 12.18
CA LEU A 223 -9.27 3.00 10.76
C LEU A 223 -10.59 3.71 10.50
N ILE A 224 -11.71 3.21 11.03
CA ILE A 224 -13.03 3.83 10.86
C ILE A 224 -13.02 5.26 11.41
N ARG A 225 -12.58 5.43 12.66
CA ARG A 225 -12.51 6.77 13.29
C ARG A 225 -11.60 7.71 12.52
N TYR A 226 -10.46 7.22 12.06
CA TYR A 226 -9.50 7.99 11.29
C TYR A 226 -10.04 8.38 9.91
N SER A 227 -10.70 7.46 9.21
CA SER A 227 -11.38 7.72 7.93
C SER A 227 -12.50 8.74 8.06
N LEU A 228 -13.33 8.65 9.11
CA LEU A 228 -14.41 9.61 9.36
C LEU A 228 -13.89 11.00 9.75
N ALA A 229 -12.84 11.07 10.57
CA ALA A 229 -12.18 12.33 10.89
C ALA A 229 -11.60 12.99 9.63
N SER A 230 -11.00 12.19 8.75
CA SER A 230 -10.48 12.64 7.46
C SER A 230 -11.60 13.15 6.53
N LEU A 231 -12.72 12.42 6.43
CA LEU A 231 -13.92 12.87 5.69
C LEU A 231 -14.46 14.20 6.20
N ASN A 232 -14.54 14.38 7.51
CA ASN A 232 -15.01 15.64 8.09
C ASN A 232 -14.11 16.83 7.71
N SER A 233 -12.80 16.59 7.62
CA SER A 233 -11.83 17.58 7.12
C SER A 233 -12.13 18.00 5.67
N PHE A 234 -12.40 17.02 4.78
CA PHE A 234 -12.79 17.27 3.39
C PHE A 234 -14.07 18.10 3.27
N LEU A 235 -15.12 17.71 4.01
CA LEU A 235 -16.43 18.36 3.94
C LEU A 235 -16.41 19.79 4.50
N SER A 236 -15.59 20.04 5.51
CA SER A 236 -15.43 21.37 6.11
C SER A 236 -14.72 22.36 5.17
N GLN A 237 -13.96 21.86 4.20
CA GLN A 237 -13.18 22.68 3.28
C GLN A 237 -14.05 23.37 2.21
N GLY A 238 -15.14 22.71 1.78
CA GLY A 238 -16.06 23.26 0.78
C GLY A 238 -16.98 24.39 1.27
N LYS A 239 -17.02 24.66 2.59
CA LYS A 239 -17.98 25.62 3.19
C LYS A 239 -17.41 27.01 3.43
N GLY A 240 -16.10 27.23 3.26
CA GLY A 240 -15.41 28.48 3.65
C GLY A 240 -15.02 29.44 2.52
N ASP A 241 -15.06 29.02 1.25
CA ASP A 241 -14.34 29.73 0.17
C ASP A 241 -15.21 30.56 -0.78
N HIS A 242 -16.40 30.98 -0.34
CA HIS A 242 -17.31 31.83 -1.14
C HIS A 242 -17.50 33.26 -0.60
N GLY A 243 -16.58 33.74 0.23
CA GLY A 243 -16.79 34.97 1.00
C GLY A 243 -15.60 35.91 1.12
N ARG A 244 -14.65 35.98 0.18
CA ARG A 244 -13.73 37.12 0.14
C ARG A 244 -13.17 37.37 -1.25
N GLY A 245 -13.92 38.14 -2.03
CA GLY A 245 -13.34 38.94 -3.11
C GLY A 245 -12.30 39.88 -2.49
N GLY A 246 -11.03 39.60 -2.78
CA GLY A 246 -9.88 40.39 -2.35
C GLY A 246 -8.89 40.45 -3.49
N THR A 247 -8.97 41.52 -4.24
CA THR A 247 -8.09 41.89 -5.36
C THR A 247 -6.61 41.86 -4.99
N GLY A 248 -5.81 41.19 -5.82
CA GLY A 248 -4.48 41.65 -6.24
C GLY A 248 -3.35 41.61 -5.22
N LYS A 249 -2.41 40.69 -5.42
CA LYS A 249 -1.05 41.00 -5.90
C LYS A 249 -0.21 39.73 -6.01
N ASP A 250 0.50 39.62 -7.11
CA ASP A 250 1.64 38.74 -7.29
C ASP A 250 2.62 38.88 -6.12
N GLN A 251 2.69 37.87 -5.25
CA GLN A 251 3.84 37.65 -4.39
C GLN A 251 4.64 36.49 -4.94
N LYS A 252 5.61 36.89 -5.76
CA LYS A 252 6.84 36.17 -6.07
C LYS A 252 7.47 35.69 -4.76
N ILE A 253 7.41 34.39 -4.50
CA ILE A 253 8.11 33.74 -3.38
C ILE A 253 9.61 33.86 -3.67
N THR A 254 10.27 34.85 -3.06
CA THR A 254 11.71 34.85 -2.86
C THR A 254 12.01 34.04 -1.61
N MET A 255 12.62 32.86 -1.79
CA MET A 255 13.21 32.10 -0.70
C MET A 255 14.55 32.72 -0.32
N ALA A 256 14.53 33.66 0.61
CA ALA A 256 15.66 34.10 1.43
C ALA A 256 15.09 35.07 2.47
N ASP A 257 15.56 35.01 3.71
CA ASP A 257 15.13 35.81 4.87
C ASP A 257 13.79 35.46 5.51
N ASP A 258 13.79 34.40 6.32
CA ASP A 258 13.12 34.48 7.64
C ASP A 258 13.68 33.44 8.63
N VAL A 259 15.00 33.44 8.81
CA VAL A 259 15.68 32.70 9.88
C VAL A 259 16.50 33.69 10.67
N MET A 260 15.86 34.47 11.53
CA MET A 260 16.52 35.16 12.64
C MET A 260 15.52 35.44 13.77
N ALA A 261 16.00 35.20 14.99
CA ALA A 261 15.38 35.51 16.28
C ALA A 261 14.47 34.44 16.91
N ILE A 262 15.05 33.30 17.26
CA ILE A 262 14.91 32.76 18.63
C ILE A 262 16.32 32.41 19.09
N ALA A 263 16.97 33.35 19.78
CA ALA A 263 18.16 33.10 20.56
C ALA A 263 17.71 33.06 22.02
N ASP A 264 17.52 31.85 22.54
CA ASP A 264 17.58 31.55 23.97
C ASP A 264 18.06 30.10 24.12
N ASP A 265 19.21 29.98 24.79
CA ASP A 265 19.94 28.80 25.28
C ASP A 265 19.28 27.42 25.12
N ASP A 266 19.63 26.69 24.05
CA ASP A 266 19.62 25.21 24.02
C ASP A 266 20.47 24.71 22.82
N ASP A 267 21.80 24.69 22.98
CA ASP A 267 22.76 24.21 21.98
C ASP A 267 22.60 22.72 21.60
N ASP A 268 21.80 21.95 22.36
CA ASP A 268 21.47 20.55 22.06
C ASP A 268 20.35 20.38 21.01
N MET A 269 19.64 21.45 20.61
CA MET A 269 18.52 21.37 19.65
C MET A 269 18.96 21.48 18.17
N LEU A 270 20.13 22.08 17.91
CA LEU A 270 20.68 22.26 16.56
C LEU A 270 21.02 20.92 15.87
N GLY A 271 21.50 19.93 16.64
CA GLY A 271 21.80 18.59 16.13
C GLY A 271 20.54 17.83 15.68
N LEU A 272 19.43 18.00 16.41
CA LEU A 272 18.15 17.37 16.07
C LEU A 272 17.50 18.04 14.86
N GLY A 273 17.60 19.37 14.77
CA GLY A 273 17.08 20.17 13.65
C GLY A 273 17.73 19.83 12.31
N VAL A 274 19.06 19.65 12.28
CA VAL A 274 19.79 19.23 11.07
C VAL A 274 19.41 17.81 10.66
N GLY A 275 19.25 16.88 11.62
CA GLY A 275 18.79 15.52 11.36
C GLY A 275 17.38 15.45 10.78
N LEU A 276 16.46 16.27 11.30
CA LEU A 276 15.08 16.38 10.80
C LEU A 276 15.03 17.04 9.41
N ALA A 277 15.81 18.11 9.19
CA ALA A 277 15.90 18.75 7.88
C ALA A 277 16.47 17.80 6.82
N PHE A 278 17.46 16.98 7.16
CA PHE A 278 17.99 15.95 6.26
C PHE A 278 16.96 14.86 5.97
N LEU A 279 16.22 14.39 6.99
CA LEU A 279 15.12 13.45 6.81
C LEU A 279 13.99 14.03 5.95
N GLN A 280 13.72 15.32 6.07
CA GLN A 280 12.71 16.02 5.28
C GLN A 280 13.18 16.23 3.84
N ALA A 281 14.45 16.54 3.62
CA ALA A 281 15.06 16.71 2.30
C ALA A 281 15.24 15.39 1.53
N THR A 282 15.31 14.26 2.23
CA THR A 282 15.45 12.92 1.64
C THR A 282 14.10 12.22 1.39
N LYS A 283 12.99 12.78 1.87
CA LYS A 283 11.66 12.29 1.53
C LYS A 283 11.36 12.58 0.06
N PRO A 284 10.71 11.64 -0.65
CA PRO A 284 10.21 11.94 -1.98
C PRO A 284 9.28 13.15 -1.93
N PRO A 285 9.25 13.98 -2.98
CA PRO A 285 8.37 15.14 -3.03
C PRO A 285 6.93 14.69 -2.85
N ALA A 286 6.22 15.36 -1.95
CA ALA A 286 4.83 15.07 -1.67
C ALA A 286 4.01 15.16 -2.97
N LEU A 287 3.05 14.25 -3.13
CA LEU A 287 2.18 14.23 -4.31
C LEU A 287 1.40 15.53 -4.43
N PRO A 288 0.96 15.92 -5.65
CA PRO A 288 0.07 17.05 -5.81
C PRO A 288 -1.17 16.88 -4.93
N ARG A 289 -1.61 17.98 -4.31
CA ARG A 289 -2.73 17.97 -3.35
C ARG A 289 -3.94 17.19 -3.85
N LYS A 290 -4.38 17.46 -5.08
CA LYS A 290 -5.52 16.77 -5.70
C LYS A 290 -5.35 15.24 -5.71
N GLU A 291 -4.15 14.74 -6.01
CA GLU A 291 -3.88 13.30 -6.03
C GLU A 291 -3.86 12.71 -4.61
N GLN A 292 -3.38 13.46 -3.62
CA GLN A 292 -3.46 13.03 -2.22
C GLN A 292 -4.92 12.93 -1.76
N GLU A 293 -5.75 13.91 -2.11
CA GLU A 293 -7.17 13.92 -1.79
C GLU A 293 -7.89 12.73 -2.45
N GLU A 294 -7.65 12.45 -3.73
CA GLU A 294 -8.21 11.30 -4.44
C GLU A 294 -7.79 9.96 -3.80
N ARG A 295 -6.51 9.78 -3.47
CA ARG A 295 -6.01 8.57 -2.80
C ARG A 295 -6.58 8.41 -1.38
N ALA A 296 -6.72 9.51 -0.65
CA ALA A 296 -7.32 9.46 0.67
C ALA A 296 -8.79 9.03 0.60
N LEU A 297 -9.56 9.56 -0.35
CA LEU A 297 -10.95 9.18 -0.57
C LEU A 297 -11.09 7.71 -1.00
N GLU A 298 -10.25 7.23 -1.93
CA GLU A 298 -10.24 5.82 -2.36
C GLU A 298 -9.89 4.89 -1.18
N PHE A 299 -8.92 5.27 -0.34
CA PHE A 299 -8.58 4.50 0.85
C PHE A 299 -9.73 4.47 1.86
N ILE A 300 -10.38 5.61 2.09
CA ILE A 300 -11.54 5.71 2.98
C ILE A 300 -12.68 4.81 2.48
N ASP A 301 -12.97 4.83 1.18
CA ASP A 301 -13.98 3.97 0.56
C ASP A 301 -13.65 2.49 0.74
N ALA A 302 -12.39 2.09 0.56
CA ALA A 302 -11.95 0.73 0.82
C ALA A 302 -12.14 0.31 2.30
N VAL A 303 -11.83 1.19 3.27
CA VAL A 303 -12.06 0.94 4.70
C VAL A 303 -13.56 0.80 5.01
N LEU A 304 -14.41 1.64 4.44
CA LEU A 304 -15.86 1.57 4.63
C LEU A 304 -16.45 0.31 3.98
N THR A 305 -15.92 -0.10 2.84
CA THR A 305 -16.29 -1.36 2.17
C THR A 305 -15.91 -2.57 3.03
N LEU A 306 -14.70 -2.60 3.60
CA LEU A 306 -14.30 -3.61 4.57
C LEU A 306 -15.23 -3.62 5.79
N THR A 307 -15.58 -2.45 6.31
CA THR A 307 -16.50 -2.31 7.46
C THR A 307 -17.88 -2.88 7.11
N SER A 308 -18.41 -2.57 5.94
CA SER A 308 -19.67 -3.13 5.44
C SER A 308 -19.63 -4.65 5.33
N ALA A 309 -18.52 -5.21 4.83
CA ALA A 309 -18.30 -6.66 4.79
C ALA A 309 -18.33 -7.27 6.21
N VAL A 310 -17.67 -6.64 7.18
CA VAL A 310 -17.68 -7.09 8.59
C VAL A 310 -19.08 -7.02 9.21
N VAL A 311 -19.83 -5.96 8.97
CA VAL A 311 -21.23 -5.79 9.45
C VAL A 311 -22.19 -6.77 8.76
N SER A 312 -21.84 -7.29 7.58
CA SER A 312 -22.66 -8.33 6.95
C SER A 312 -22.57 -9.70 7.64
N VAL A 313 -21.60 -9.86 8.56
CA VAL A 313 -21.37 -11.09 9.33
C VAL A 313 -21.90 -10.90 10.76
N PRO A 314 -22.75 -11.81 11.29
CA PRO A 314 -23.33 -11.65 12.63
C PRO A 314 -22.31 -11.46 13.76
N SER A 315 -21.19 -12.20 13.72
CA SER A 315 -20.11 -12.06 14.70
C SER A 315 -19.38 -10.72 14.60
N GLY A 316 -19.19 -10.21 13.37
CA GLY A 316 -18.60 -8.89 13.13
C GLY A 316 -19.50 -7.77 13.65
N THR A 317 -20.80 -7.84 13.38
CA THR A 317 -21.78 -6.85 13.88
C THR A 317 -21.87 -6.82 15.39
N ALA A 318 -21.97 -7.98 16.03
CA ALA A 318 -21.99 -8.07 17.49
C ALA A 318 -20.73 -7.43 18.08
N ALA A 319 -19.57 -7.77 17.53
CA ALA A 319 -18.32 -7.24 18.05
C ALA A 319 -18.10 -5.74 17.78
N LEU A 320 -18.54 -5.21 16.65
CA LEU A 320 -18.52 -3.75 16.39
C LEU A 320 -19.48 -2.99 17.31
N THR A 321 -20.62 -3.61 17.65
CA THR A 321 -21.56 -3.07 18.66
C THR A 321 -20.89 -3.02 20.03
N ASP A 322 -20.22 -4.10 20.44
CA ASP A 322 -19.48 -4.19 21.70
C ASP A 322 -18.33 -3.18 21.75
N CYS A 323 -17.68 -2.91 20.61
CA CYS A 323 -16.66 -1.88 20.46
C CYS A 323 -17.22 -0.44 20.46
N GLY A 324 -18.52 -0.24 20.71
CA GLY A 324 -19.12 1.09 20.82
C GLY A 324 -19.10 1.90 19.51
N LEU A 325 -18.81 1.26 18.37
CA LEU A 325 -18.78 1.94 17.08
C LEU A 325 -20.19 2.24 16.56
N ILE A 326 -21.11 1.29 16.67
CA ILE A 326 -22.49 1.50 16.19
C ILE A 326 -23.17 2.65 16.96
N PRO A 327 -23.09 2.73 18.30
CA PRO A 327 -23.60 3.89 19.04
C PRO A 327 -22.90 5.22 18.72
N ALA A 328 -21.67 5.20 18.20
CA ALA A 328 -20.92 6.41 17.84
C ALA A 328 -21.19 6.89 16.39
N LEU A 329 -21.88 6.08 15.58
CA LEU A 329 -22.22 6.39 14.18
C LEU A 329 -23.67 6.85 13.98
N VAL A 330 -24.55 6.61 14.98
CA VAL A 330 -25.94 7.08 15.04
C VAL A 330 -26.01 8.42 15.75
#